data_AF-A0A0D6LA51-F1
#
_entry.id   AF-A0A0D6LA51-F1
#
_cell.length_a   1.000
_cell.length_b   1.000
_cell.length_c   1.000
_cell.angle_alpha   90.00
_cell.angle_beta   90.00
_cell.angle_gamma   90.00
#
_symmetry.space_group_name_H-M   'P 1'
#
loop_
_entity.id
_entity.type
_entity.pdbx_description
1 polymer ?
#
loop_
_entity_poly.entity_id
_entity_poly.type
_entity_poly.pdbx_seq_one_letter_code
_entity_poly.pdbx_strand_id
1 'polypeptide(L)' 'MNGGQDRFCADAKACFLSVLKNARLEVHAQGGHDFYVKYPKWFTDKVQTFIKEK' A
#
# COMPACT_ATOMS: atom_id res chain seq x y z
N MET A 1 1.22 -0.81 -2.08
CA MET A 1 0.24 -0.49 -1.02
C MET A 1 0.37 -1.55 0.06
N ASN A 2 0.31 -1.17 1.33
CA ASN A 2 0.46 -2.08 2.46
C ASN A 2 -0.63 -1.82 3.51
N GLY A 3 -1.07 -2.86 4.21
CA GLY A 3 -1.83 -2.70 5.44
C GLY A 3 -0.87 -2.64 6.64
N GLY A 4 -0.96 -1.59 7.46
CA GLY A 4 -0.03 -1.37 8.58
C GLY A 4 -0.06 -2.46 9.67
N GLN A 5 -1.10 -3.29 9.69
CA GLN A 5 -1.22 -4.45 10.58
C GLN A 5 -1.12 -5.79 9.83
N ASP A 6 -0.62 -5.77 8.58
CA ASP A 6 -0.32 -6.99 7.85
C ASP A 6 0.79 -7.76 8.58
N ARG A 7 0.54 -9.05 8.84
CA ARG A 7 1.49 -9.95 9.52
C ARG A 7 2.27 -10.83 8.54
N PHE A 8 1.94 -10.78 7.25
CA PHE A 8 2.57 -11.59 6.21
C PHE A 8 3.73 -10.86 5.55
N CYS A 9 3.59 -9.55 5.33
CA CYS A 9 4.69 -8.72 4.82
C CYS A 9 5.48 -8.11 5.99
N ALA A 10 6.81 -8.26 5.95
CA ALA A 10 7.74 -7.50 6.78
C ALA A 10 7.70 -5.99 6.42
N ASP A 11 8.53 -5.16 7.05
CA ASP A 11 8.56 -3.70 6.79
C ASP A 11 8.69 -3.41 5.29
N ALA A 12 7.57 -2.97 4.69
CA ALA A 12 7.47 -2.75 3.26
C ALA A 12 8.45 -1.69 2.76
N LYS A 13 8.84 -0.73 3.61
CA LYS A 13 9.83 0.28 3.26
C LYS A 13 11.22 -0.32 3.14
N ALA A 14 11.62 -1.15 4.10
CA ALA A 14 12.92 -1.81 4.09
C ALA A 14 13.03 -2.88 3.00
N CYS A 15 11.98 -3.69 2.82
CA CYS A 15 12.03 -4.85 1.93
C CYS A 15 11.82 -4.50 0.44
N PHE A 16 10.95 -3.54 0.12
CA PHE A 16 10.56 -3.30 -1.28
C PHE A 16 11.16 -2.02 -1.85
N LEU A 17 11.16 -0.90 -1.10
CA LEU A 17 11.68 0.36 -1.62
C LEU A 17 13.21 0.41 -1.71
N SER A 18 13.92 -0.51 -1.07
CA SER A 18 15.36 -0.68 -1.24
C SER A 18 15.75 -1.19 -2.64
N VAL A 19 14.86 -1.93 -3.30
CA VAL A 19 15.09 -2.53 -4.63
C VAL A 19 14.24 -1.89 -5.73
N LEU A 20 13.03 -1.44 -5.42
CA LEU A 20 12.12 -0.81 -6.38
C LEU A 20 12.33 0.72 -6.38
N LYS A 21 13.13 1.21 -7.33
CA LYS A 21 13.52 2.62 -7.43
C LYS A 21 12.39 3.58 -7.86
N ASN A 22 11.42 3.08 -8.63
CA ASN A 22 10.30 3.86 -9.17
C ASN A 22 8.98 3.38 -8.57
N ALA A 23 8.92 3.26 -7.25
CA ALA A 23 7.74 2.79 -6.54
C ALA A 23 7.32 3.77 -5.43
N ARG A 24 6.01 3.91 -5.24
CA ARG A 24 5.41 4.63 -4.11
C ARG A 24 4.87 3.64 -3.09
N LEU A 25 5.20 3.87 -1.81
CA LEU A 25 4.58 3.15 -0.70
C LEU A 25 3.42 3.96 -0.13
N GLU A 26 2.24 3.36 -0.16
CA GLU A 26 1.00 3.85 0.45
C GLU A 26 0.60 2.85 1.53
N VAL A 27 0.32 3.33 2.75
CA VAL A 27 0.02 2.48 3.90
C VAL A 27 -1.33 2.84 4.48
N HIS A 28 -2.23 1.87 4.60
CA HIS A 28 -3.43 2.00 5.42
C HIS A 28 -3.15 1.45 6.81
N ALA A 29 -3.06 2.30 7.83
CA ALA A 29 -2.59 1.92 9.16
C ALA A 29 -3.33 0.70 9.77
N GLN A 30 -4.65 0.62 9.57
CA GLN A 30 -5.52 -0.45 10.10
C GLN A 30 -5.88 -1.50 9.05
N GLY A 31 -5.26 -1.45 7.86
CA GLY A 31 -5.66 -2.23 6.69
C GLY A 31 -5.57 -3.74 6.86
N GLY A 32 -4.56 -4.24 7.60
CA GLY A 32 -4.22 -5.66 7.61
C GLY A 32 -3.88 -6.20 6.22
N HIS A 33 -3.79 -7.53 6.08
CA HIS A 33 -3.51 -8.18 4.79
C HIS A 33 -4.61 -7.95 3.74
N ASP A 34 -5.85 -7.83 4.20
CA ASP A 34 -7.09 -7.71 3.43
C ASP A 34 -7.57 -6.26 3.32
N PHE A 35 -6.64 -5.29 3.32
CA PHE A 35 -6.95 -3.86 3.29
C PHE A 35 -7.83 -3.45 2.10
N TYR A 36 -7.72 -4.14 0.97
CA TYR A 36 -8.49 -3.88 -0.24
C TYR A 36 -9.96 -4.32 -0.12
N VAL A 37 -10.25 -5.29 0.76
CA VAL A 37 -11.62 -5.75 1.06
C VAL A 37 -12.23 -4.91 2.18
N LYS A 38 -11.46 -4.62 3.24
CA LYS A 38 -11.94 -3.85 4.40
C LYS A 38 -12.09 -2.36 4.11
N TYR A 39 -11.21 -1.81 3.29
CA TYR A 39 -11.15 -0.38 2.96
C TYR A 39 -11.14 -0.15 1.44
N PRO A 40 -12.18 -0.63 0.72
CA PRO A 40 -12.19 -0.61 -0.74
C PRO A 40 -12.14 0.82 -1.29
N LYS A 41 -12.84 1.77 -0.65
CA LYS A 41 -12.81 3.18 -1.04
C LYS A 41 -11.41 3.77 -0.98
N TRP A 42 -10.70 3.56 0.13
CA TRP A 42 -9.34 4.06 0.28
C TRP A 42 -8.42 3.46 -0.78
N PHE A 43 -8.52 2.15 -0.99
CA PHE A 43 -7.73 1.45 -2.00
C PHE A 43 -7.98 2.01 -3.40
N THR A 44 -9.25 2.13 -3.80
CA THR A 44 -9.60 2.66 -5.12
C THR A 44 -9.18 4.11 -5.29
N ASP A 45 -9.34 4.94 -4.27
CA ASP A 45 -8.95 6.35 -4.31
C ASP A 45 -7.42 6.47 -4.51
N LYS A 46 -6.62 5.67 -3.80
CA LYS A 46 -5.15 5.66 -3.95
C LYS A 46 -4.68 5.16 -5.31
N VAL A 47 -5.33 4.13 -5.86
CA VAL A 47 -5.05 3.63 -7.22
C VAL A 47 -5.39 4.70 -8.26
N GLN A 48 -6.56 5.33 -8.14
CA GLN A 48 -6.99 6.38 -9.05
C GLN A 48 -6.05 7.57 -9.04
N THR A 49 -5.63 8.02 -7.85
CA THR A 49 -4.62 9.08 -7.69
C THR A 49 -3.31 8.69 -8.39
N PHE A 50 -2.79 7.49 -8.14
CA PHE A 50 -1.55 7.01 -8.76
C PHE A 50 -1.59 7.04 -10.29
N ILE A 51 -2.70 6.62 -10.90
CA ILE A 51 -2.84 6.56 -12.36
C ILE A 51 -2.98 7.97 -12.98
N LYS A 52 -3.56 8.92 -12.24
CA LYS A 52 -3.85 10.27 -12.73
C LYS A 52 -2.72 11.26 -12.50
N GLU A 53 -1.82 11.00 -11.55
CA GLU A 53 -0.60 11.77 -11.35
C GLU A 53 0.30 11.60 -12.58
N LYS A 54 0.48 12.68 -13.34
CA LYS A 54 1.44 12.80 -14.45
C LYS A 54 2.70 13.51 -13.99
#